data_AF-A0A969SM66-F1
#
_entry.id   AF-A0A969SM66-F1
#
_cell.length_a   1.000
_cell.length_b   1.000
_cell.length_c   1.000
_cell.angle_alpha   90.00
_cell.angle_beta   90.00
_cell.angle_gamma   90.00
#
_symmetry.space_group_name_H-M   'P 1'
#
loop_
_entity.id
_entity.type
_entity.pdbx_description
1 polymer ?
#
loop_
_entity_poly.entity_id
_entity_poly.type
_entity_poly.pdbx_seq_one_letter_code
_entity_poly.pdbx_strand_id
1 'polypeptide(L)'
;MKKIGILTYHYSINDGAMLQAYALQEVCKKLFSNVQVEMINYESLSAKKRDFLDCFKKSGNFSSLIAYLRRFQKLSSFKETHFSFGKNRLINDNYEKCIDFINQQNYDGIIVGSDEVWKIILGANSVRKFPNVYWLNDKIKAKKFSYAASANKTDYKNLSSEILNFVEDSFKSYSLIGVRDYLTQTMVKNILSKDESETNNLFKVIDPTLLIEKFEQKPIENKLKKRGFNFSKPTVVLNLENQKVSFATAKFFKERGWQVISVTVYCQYADINFVDILDPLEWASVIARCQFSVTERFHGTIFSILGKVPFISIEKNSQFDYFGTSKLKSLLEDLKLSENMFLYKAKDFSVNSLYEKLEYILENNDFTHIDALLNSYRQEGIEYLKKVGNSLCS
;
A
#
# COMPACT_ATOMS: atom_id res chain seq x y z
N MET A 1 9.47 6.39 -29.69
CA MET A 1 9.30 6.90 -28.31
C MET A 1 9.59 5.76 -27.37
N LYS A 2 10.42 5.95 -26.33
CA LYS A 2 10.71 4.89 -25.36
C LYS A 2 9.44 4.54 -24.57
N LYS A 3 9.35 3.31 -24.09
CA LYS A 3 8.19 2.77 -23.39
C LYS A 3 8.59 2.14 -22.07
N ILE A 4 7.95 2.56 -20.98
CA ILE A 4 8.18 2.01 -19.64
C ILE A 4 6.89 1.41 -19.07
N GLY A 5 7.00 0.18 -18.58
CA GLY A 5 5.89 -0.55 -17.96
C GLY A 5 5.96 -0.51 -16.44
N ILE A 6 4.86 -0.22 -15.76
CA ILE A 6 4.75 -0.33 -14.30
C ILE A 6 4.06 -1.65 -13.95
N LEU A 7 4.73 -2.50 -13.17
CA LEU A 7 4.24 -3.80 -12.72
C LEU A 7 4.02 -3.80 -11.21
N THR A 8 2.76 -3.66 -10.79
CA THR A 8 2.37 -3.70 -9.37
C THR A 8 0.95 -4.23 -9.17
N TYR A 9 0.46 -4.26 -7.93
CA TYR A 9 -0.88 -4.67 -7.53
C TYR A 9 -1.95 -3.64 -7.92
N HIS A 10 -2.18 -3.47 -9.22
CA HIS A 10 -3.16 -2.51 -9.76
C HIS A 10 -4.56 -3.13 -9.99
N TYR A 11 -4.70 -4.46 -10.02
CA TYR A 11 -5.99 -5.16 -9.97
C TYR A 11 -6.28 -5.71 -8.56
N SER A 12 -6.47 -4.81 -7.58
CA SER A 12 -6.87 -5.17 -6.20
C SER A 12 -8.23 -4.57 -5.82
N ILE A 13 -8.88 -5.04 -4.74
CA ILE A 13 -10.03 -4.39 -4.11
C ILE A 13 -9.57 -3.69 -2.81
N ASN A 14 -8.60 -2.78 -2.95
CA ASN A 14 -7.95 -2.07 -1.85
C ASN A 14 -7.60 -0.62 -2.26
N ASP A 15 -8.07 0.38 -1.51
CA ASP A 15 -7.87 1.80 -1.86
C ASP A 15 -6.39 2.18 -1.83
N GLY A 16 -5.64 1.73 -0.82
CA GLY A 16 -4.21 2.00 -0.72
C GLY A 16 -3.41 1.42 -1.89
N ALA A 17 -3.72 0.18 -2.29
CA ALA A 17 -3.06 -0.44 -3.45
C ALA A 17 -3.38 0.30 -4.76
N MET A 18 -4.60 0.83 -4.91
CA MET A 18 -4.94 1.69 -6.05
C MET A 18 -4.18 3.00 -6.03
N LEU A 19 -4.15 3.66 -4.88
CA LEU A 19 -3.59 5.00 -4.76
C LEU A 19 -2.07 5.01 -4.94
N GLN A 20 -1.34 4.01 -4.45
CA GLN A 20 0.09 3.94 -4.70
C GLN A 20 0.39 3.69 -6.19
N ALA A 21 -0.40 2.85 -6.85
CA ALA A 21 -0.20 2.51 -8.26
C ALA A 21 -0.52 3.72 -9.14
N TYR A 22 -1.62 4.41 -8.82
CA TYR A 22 -1.96 5.71 -9.38
C TYR A 22 -0.82 6.69 -9.16
N ALA A 23 -0.31 6.79 -7.94
CA ALA A 23 0.70 7.77 -7.61
C ALA A 23 2.01 7.55 -8.36
N LEU A 24 2.49 6.31 -8.42
CA LEU A 24 3.69 5.98 -9.18
C LEU A 24 3.51 6.27 -10.66
N GLN A 25 2.35 5.92 -11.24
CA GLN A 25 2.05 6.22 -12.64
C GLN A 25 2.11 7.73 -12.91
N GLU A 26 1.42 8.55 -12.12
CA GLU A 26 1.34 9.99 -12.37
C GLU A 26 2.69 10.69 -12.14
N VAL A 27 3.47 10.26 -11.14
CA VAL A 27 4.83 10.78 -10.92
C VAL A 27 5.73 10.41 -12.09
N CYS A 28 5.71 9.15 -12.56
CA CYS A 28 6.48 8.71 -13.72
C CYS A 28 6.08 9.46 -14.99
N LYS A 29 4.78 9.65 -15.26
CA LYS A 29 4.29 10.45 -16.41
C LYS A 29 4.79 11.89 -16.35
N LYS A 30 4.80 12.49 -15.17
CA LYS A 30 5.29 13.86 -14.96
C LYS A 30 6.81 13.97 -15.17
N LEU A 31 7.58 13.01 -14.66
CA LEU A 31 9.05 13.04 -14.75
C LEU A 31 9.59 12.60 -16.11
N PHE A 32 8.93 11.64 -16.77
CA PHE A 32 9.38 11.04 -18.02
C PHE A 32 8.55 11.54 -19.21
N SER A 33 8.52 12.86 -19.41
CA SER A 33 7.67 13.52 -20.41
C SER A 33 7.85 13.04 -21.87
N ASN A 34 9.00 12.43 -22.20
CA ASN A 34 9.33 11.87 -23.51
C ASN A 34 9.23 10.32 -23.57
N VAL A 35 8.68 9.69 -22.54
CA VAL A 35 8.52 8.24 -22.41
C VAL A 35 7.05 7.89 -22.26
N GLN A 36 6.59 6.88 -22.98
CA GLN A 36 5.26 6.32 -22.80
C GLN A 36 5.22 5.48 -21.52
N VAL A 37 4.55 5.98 -20.49
CA VAL A 37 4.35 5.29 -19.22
C VAL A 37 3.01 4.55 -19.24
N GLU A 38 3.06 3.24 -19.04
CA GLU A 38 1.86 2.40 -18.98
C GLU A 38 1.89 1.46 -17.78
N MET A 39 0.71 1.13 -17.25
CA MET A 39 0.52 0.00 -16.37
C MET A 39 0.56 -1.28 -17.22
N ILE A 40 1.41 -2.23 -16.84
CA ILE A 40 1.40 -3.56 -17.45
C ILE A 40 0.08 -4.22 -17.11
N ASN A 41 -0.77 -4.43 -18.12
CA ASN A 41 -2.15 -4.90 -17.96
C ASN A 41 -2.20 -6.40 -17.64
N TYR A 42 -1.79 -6.73 -16.42
CA TYR A 42 -1.67 -8.08 -15.88
C TYR A 42 -2.53 -8.22 -14.63
N GLU A 43 -3.34 -9.28 -14.58
CA GLU A 43 -4.13 -9.64 -13.42
C GLU A 43 -3.84 -11.09 -12.98
N SER A 44 -3.56 -11.29 -11.69
CA SER A 44 -3.47 -12.64 -11.12
C SER A 44 -4.86 -13.28 -11.06
N LEU A 45 -5.00 -14.48 -11.61
CA LEU A 45 -6.28 -15.19 -11.67
C LEU A 45 -6.76 -15.57 -10.25
N SER A 46 -5.86 -16.09 -9.42
CA SER A 46 -6.13 -16.43 -8.02
C SER A 46 -6.50 -15.20 -7.19
N ALA A 47 -5.83 -14.06 -7.40
CA ALA A 47 -6.18 -12.80 -6.73
C ALA A 47 -7.56 -12.32 -7.13
N LYS A 48 -7.90 -12.34 -8.43
CA LYS A 48 -9.22 -11.97 -8.94
C LYS A 48 -10.33 -12.82 -8.32
N LYS A 49 -10.14 -14.15 -8.30
CA LYS A 49 -11.10 -15.08 -7.68
C LYS A 49 -11.27 -14.81 -6.19
N ARG A 50 -10.18 -14.62 -5.46
CA ARG A 50 -10.23 -14.28 -4.02
C ARG A 50 -10.99 -12.98 -3.80
N ASP A 51 -10.64 -11.92 -4.50
CA ASP A 51 -11.23 -10.59 -4.30
C ASP A 51 -12.74 -10.59 -4.59
N PHE A 52 -13.19 -11.38 -5.58
CA PHE A 52 -14.61 -11.60 -5.82
C PHE A 52 -15.29 -12.40 -4.68
N LEU A 53 -14.70 -13.52 -4.26
CA LEU A 53 -15.24 -14.35 -3.17
C LEU A 53 -15.26 -13.62 -1.82
N ASP A 54 -14.31 -12.72 -1.58
CA ASP A 54 -14.23 -11.91 -0.37
C ASP A 54 -15.45 -11.01 -0.19
N CYS A 55 -16.12 -10.60 -1.28
CA CYS A 55 -17.37 -9.84 -1.20
C CYS A 55 -18.46 -10.60 -0.42
N PHE A 56 -18.48 -11.93 -0.55
CA PHE A 56 -19.43 -12.81 0.13
C PHE A 56 -18.92 -13.27 1.49
N LYS A 57 -17.61 -13.53 1.63
CA LYS A 57 -17.02 -14.00 2.91
C LYS A 57 -17.01 -12.93 4.00
N LYS A 58 -16.84 -11.66 3.60
CA LYS A 58 -16.78 -10.53 4.55
C LYS A 58 -18.15 -9.96 4.91
N SER A 59 -19.20 -10.36 4.18
CA SER A 59 -20.56 -9.91 4.49
C SER A 59 -21.15 -10.72 5.63
N GLY A 60 -21.55 -10.03 6.70
CA GLY A 60 -22.31 -10.63 7.81
C GLY A 60 -23.83 -10.54 7.62
N ASN A 61 -24.29 -9.71 6.67
CA ASN A 61 -25.69 -9.51 6.34
C ASN A 61 -25.86 -8.98 4.91
N PHE A 62 -27.11 -8.92 4.42
CA PHE A 62 -27.42 -8.49 3.06
C PHE A 62 -26.95 -7.07 2.74
N SER A 63 -27.08 -6.12 3.68
CA SER A 63 -26.61 -4.74 3.51
C SER A 63 -25.09 -4.67 3.31
N SER A 64 -24.33 -5.43 4.10
CA SER A 64 -22.87 -5.52 3.97
C SER A 64 -22.45 -6.21 2.67
N LEU A 65 -23.20 -7.21 2.18
CA LEU A 65 -22.96 -7.84 0.87
C LEU A 65 -23.11 -6.84 -0.27
N ILE A 66 -24.22 -6.08 -0.30
CA ILE A 66 -24.44 -5.03 -1.31
C ILE A 66 -23.31 -4.00 -1.24
N ALA A 67 -22.88 -3.63 -0.03
CA ALA A 67 -21.80 -2.68 0.15
C ALA A 67 -20.49 -3.16 -0.48
N TYR A 68 -20.10 -4.42 -0.26
CA TYR A 68 -18.89 -4.98 -0.85
C TYR A 68 -18.98 -5.14 -2.38
N LEU A 69 -20.15 -5.52 -2.92
CA LEU A 69 -20.34 -5.60 -4.37
C LEU A 69 -20.24 -4.21 -5.05
N ARG A 70 -20.84 -3.18 -4.45
CA ARG A 70 -20.71 -1.79 -4.93
C ARG A 70 -19.27 -1.30 -4.85
N ARG A 71 -18.58 -1.60 -3.76
CA ARG A 71 -17.15 -1.31 -3.61
C ARG A 71 -16.31 -1.97 -4.70
N PHE A 72 -16.60 -3.24 -5.01
CA PHE A 72 -15.92 -3.96 -6.08
C PHE A 72 -16.09 -3.25 -7.43
N GLN A 73 -17.32 -2.83 -7.75
CA GLN A 73 -17.62 -2.07 -8.96
C GLN A 73 -16.92 -0.71 -8.99
N LYS A 74 -16.94 0.04 -7.88
CA LYS A 74 -16.28 1.34 -7.77
C LYS A 74 -14.78 1.25 -7.98
N LEU A 75 -14.12 0.30 -7.34
CA LEU A 75 -12.69 0.09 -7.51
C LEU A 75 -12.35 -0.38 -8.93
N SER A 76 -13.21 -1.17 -9.56
CA SER A 76 -13.04 -1.54 -10.97
C SER A 76 -13.17 -0.32 -11.89
N SER A 77 -14.19 0.52 -11.69
CA SER A 77 -14.39 1.76 -12.45
C SER A 77 -13.22 2.74 -12.29
N PHE A 78 -12.64 2.83 -11.08
CA PHE A 78 -11.49 3.69 -10.83
C PHE A 78 -10.29 3.30 -11.70
N LYS A 79 -10.00 2.00 -11.83
CA LYS A 79 -8.90 1.49 -12.65
C LYS A 79 -9.08 1.90 -14.12
N GLU A 80 -10.26 1.65 -14.67
CA GLU A 80 -10.55 1.97 -16.08
C GLU A 80 -10.48 3.48 -16.36
N THR A 81 -10.74 4.31 -15.35
CA THR A 81 -10.74 5.79 -15.51
C THR A 81 -9.35 6.39 -15.30
N HIS A 82 -8.55 5.85 -14.39
CA HIS A 82 -7.32 6.49 -13.92
C HIS A 82 -6.02 5.78 -14.35
N PHE A 83 -6.07 4.51 -14.76
CA PHE A 83 -4.87 3.78 -15.19
C PHE A 83 -4.72 3.80 -16.70
N SER A 84 -3.50 4.12 -17.14
CA SER A 84 -3.10 4.04 -18.55
C SER A 84 -2.56 2.65 -18.82
N PHE A 85 -3.45 1.73 -19.16
CA PHE A 85 -3.08 0.34 -19.41
C PHE A 85 -2.42 0.12 -20.76
N GLY A 86 -1.46 -0.81 -20.78
CA GLY A 86 -1.01 -1.40 -22.04
C GLY A 86 -2.14 -2.11 -22.78
N LYS A 87 -2.04 -2.11 -24.12
CA LYS A 87 -3.09 -2.58 -25.03
C LYS A 87 -3.53 -4.03 -24.79
N ASN A 88 -2.57 -4.93 -24.57
CA ASN A 88 -2.86 -6.35 -24.38
C ASN A 88 -3.03 -6.66 -22.90
N ARG A 89 -4.00 -7.50 -22.55
CA ARG A 89 -4.29 -7.92 -21.18
C ARG A 89 -4.01 -9.40 -20.98
N LEU A 90 -3.38 -9.76 -19.87
CA LEU A 90 -3.22 -11.14 -19.42
C LEU A 90 -3.88 -11.36 -18.06
N ILE A 91 -4.64 -12.45 -17.93
CA ILE A 91 -5.12 -12.96 -16.64
C ILE A 91 -4.54 -14.36 -16.44
N ASN A 92 -3.49 -14.48 -15.62
CA ASN A 92 -2.80 -15.75 -15.41
C ASN A 92 -1.99 -15.77 -14.11
N ASP A 93 -1.69 -16.96 -13.59
CA ASP A 93 -0.80 -17.16 -12.44
C ASP A 93 0.46 -17.97 -12.81
N ASN A 94 0.52 -18.57 -14.01
CA ASN A 94 1.69 -19.32 -14.45
C ASN A 94 2.85 -18.35 -14.74
N TYR A 95 3.95 -18.50 -14.00
CA TYR A 95 5.11 -17.62 -14.06
C TYR A 95 5.67 -17.45 -15.48
N GLU A 96 6.00 -18.56 -16.17
CA GLU A 96 6.59 -18.52 -17.51
C GLU A 96 5.68 -17.80 -18.53
N LYS A 97 4.38 -18.12 -18.55
CA LYS A 97 3.41 -17.42 -19.42
C LYS A 97 3.34 -15.92 -19.14
N CYS A 98 3.50 -15.51 -17.88
CA CYS A 98 3.50 -14.10 -17.52
C CYS A 98 4.79 -13.39 -17.98
N ILE A 99 5.94 -14.05 -17.87
CA ILE A 99 7.22 -13.55 -18.38
C ILE A 99 7.18 -13.39 -19.91
N ASP A 100 6.67 -14.40 -20.62
CA ASP A 100 6.48 -14.35 -22.07
C ASP A 100 5.59 -13.18 -22.49
N PHE A 101 4.46 -13.00 -21.80
CA PHE A 101 3.55 -11.88 -22.04
C PHE A 101 4.23 -10.53 -21.84
N ILE A 102 5.02 -10.35 -20.77
CA ILE A 102 5.74 -9.09 -20.52
C ILE A 102 6.71 -8.80 -21.67
N ASN A 103 7.49 -9.80 -22.09
CA ASN A 103 8.44 -9.65 -23.19
C ASN A 103 7.76 -9.28 -24.53
N GLN A 104 6.56 -9.81 -24.79
CA GLN A 104 5.78 -9.47 -25.99
C GLN A 104 5.30 -8.00 -26.02
N GLN A 105 5.32 -7.30 -24.89
CA GLN A 105 4.91 -5.89 -24.84
C GLN A 105 6.01 -4.90 -25.27
N ASN A 106 7.24 -5.40 -25.50
CA ASN A 106 8.39 -4.63 -26.00
C ASN A 106 8.64 -3.32 -25.21
N TYR A 107 8.67 -3.41 -23.88
CA TYR A 107 9.08 -2.29 -23.03
C TYR A 107 10.61 -2.10 -23.08
N ASP A 108 11.06 -0.85 -23.08
CA ASP A 108 12.48 -0.51 -22.89
C ASP A 108 12.89 -0.64 -21.41
N GLY A 109 11.95 -0.41 -20.49
CA GLY A 109 12.15 -0.56 -19.06
C GLY A 109 10.89 -0.99 -18.32
N ILE A 110 11.07 -1.61 -17.16
CA ILE A 110 9.98 -2.01 -16.26
C ILE A 110 10.28 -1.53 -14.85
N ILE A 111 9.32 -0.88 -14.21
CA ILE A 111 9.35 -0.54 -12.79
C ILE A 111 8.43 -1.50 -12.05
N VAL A 112 9.00 -2.32 -11.16
CA VAL A 112 8.25 -3.23 -10.28
C VAL A 112 7.93 -2.54 -8.96
N GLY A 113 6.67 -2.62 -8.52
CA GLY A 113 6.16 -1.92 -7.36
C GLY A 113 5.40 -0.63 -7.71
N SER A 114 5.01 0.18 -6.72
CA SER A 114 5.17 -0.06 -5.28
C SER A 114 4.09 -1.03 -4.77
N ASP A 115 4.45 -1.97 -3.90
CA ASP A 115 3.61 -2.71 -2.93
C ASP A 115 4.44 -3.85 -2.30
N GLU A 116 3.79 -4.78 -1.59
CA GLU A 116 4.28 -6.10 -1.15
C GLU A 116 4.57 -7.07 -2.32
N VAL A 117 5.04 -6.57 -3.45
CA VAL A 117 5.30 -7.34 -4.68
C VAL A 117 6.36 -8.43 -4.51
N TRP A 118 7.27 -8.25 -3.54
CA TRP A 118 8.33 -9.21 -3.18
C TRP A 118 8.01 -10.03 -1.93
N LYS A 119 6.73 -10.13 -1.57
CA LYS A 119 6.32 -11.07 -0.53
C LYS A 119 6.39 -12.51 -1.06
N ILE A 120 7.15 -13.38 -0.38
CA ILE A 120 7.26 -14.79 -0.72
C ILE A 120 6.17 -15.58 -0.02
N ILE A 121 5.36 -16.31 -0.81
CA ILE A 121 4.28 -17.15 -0.29
C ILE A 121 4.40 -18.54 -0.91
N LEU A 122 4.66 -19.56 -0.08
CA LEU A 122 5.00 -20.91 -0.55
C LEU A 122 3.82 -21.90 -0.56
N GLY A 123 2.74 -21.62 0.18
CA GLY A 123 1.61 -22.54 0.30
C GLY A 123 0.91 -22.80 -1.05
N ALA A 124 0.60 -24.07 -1.35
CA ALA A 124 0.07 -24.49 -2.66
C ALA A 124 -1.21 -23.77 -3.11
N ASN A 125 -2.11 -23.47 -2.17
CA ASN A 125 -3.38 -22.77 -2.45
C ASN A 125 -3.32 -21.26 -2.21
N SER A 126 -2.11 -20.70 -2.17
CA SER A 126 -1.92 -19.28 -1.89
C SER A 126 -2.12 -18.42 -3.13
N VAL A 127 -2.74 -17.26 -2.94
CA VAL A 127 -2.80 -16.22 -3.98
C VAL A 127 -1.40 -15.69 -4.23
N ARG A 128 -1.02 -15.57 -5.52
CA ARG A 128 0.31 -15.11 -5.96
C ARG A 128 1.46 -15.93 -5.35
N LYS A 129 1.32 -17.26 -5.37
CA LYS A 129 2.36 -18.20 -4.93
C LYS A 129 3.71 -17.88 -5.60
N PHE A 130 4.80 -17.99 -4.84
CA PHE A 130 6.16 -17.85 -5.36
C PHE A 130 6.59 -19.09 -6.18
N PRO A 131 7.34 -18.92 -7.29
CA PRO A 131 7.61 -17.65 -7.97
C PRO A 131 6.37 -17.14 -8.73
N ASN A 132 6.22 -15.81 -8.80
CA ASN A 132 5.15 -15.14 -9.54
C ASN A 132 5.74 -14.01 -10.39
N VAL A 133 4.91 -13.36 -11.22
CA VAL A 133 5.34 -12.37 -12.21
C VAL A 133 6.16 -11.19 -11.65
N TYR A 134 6.06 -10.90 -10.35
CA TYR A 134 6.75 -9.75 -9.75
C TYR A 134 8.23 -10.02 -9.46
N TRP A 135 8.67 -11.28 -9.57
CA TRP A 135 10.07 -11.69 -9.43
C TRP A 135 10.73 -11.78 -10.80
N LEU A 136 10.98 -10.63 -11.43
CA LEU A 136 11.63 -10.55 -12.74
C LEU A 136 13.10 -11.00 -12.64
N ASN A 137 13.60 -11.70 -13.65
CA ASN A 137 15.00 -12.14 -13.74
C ASN A 137 15.53 -11.89 -15.16
N ASP A 138 16.66 -12.51 -15.53
CA ASP A 138 17.30 -12.33 -16.85
C ASP A 138 16.49 -12.84 -18.04
N LYS A 139 15.36 -13.52 -17.81
CA LYS A 139 14.41 -13.85 -18.88
C LYS A 139 13.71 -12.60 -19.44
N ILE A 140 13.70 -11.49 -18.71
CA ILE A 140 13.11 -10.22 -19.15
C ILE A 140 14.13 -9.43 -19.97
N LYS A 141 13.72 -9.05 -21.19
CA LYS A 141 14.57 -8.30 -22.13
C LYS A 141 14.71 -6.81 -21.78
N ALA A 142 13.68 -6.23 -21.13
CA ALA A 142 13.66 -4.83 -20.73
C ALA A 142 14.63 -4.55 -19.57
N LYS A 143 15.12 -3.31 -19.45
CA LYS A 143 15.80 -2.87 -18.22
C LYS A 143 14.84 -2.98 -17.03
N LYS A 144 15.35 -3.40 -15.88
CA LYS A 144 14.54 -3.67 -14.68
C LYS A 144 14.87 -2.69 -13.58
N PHE A 145 13.84 -2.09 -13.02
CA PHE A 145 13.90 -1.18 -11.89
C PHE A 145 12.82 -1.56 -10.87
N SER A 146 13.00 -1.21 -9.60
CA SER A 146 11.91 -1.31 -8.62
C SER A 146 11.69 0.02 -7.91
N TYR A 147 10.45 0.35 -7.59
CA TYR A 147 10.15 1.55 -6.79
C TYR A 147 9.30 1.16 -5.59
N ALA A 148 9.80 1.49 -4.39
CA ALA A 148 9.15 1.19 -3.11
C ALA A 148 8.59 -0.25 -3.04
N ALA A 149 9.34 -1.23 -3.56
CA ALA A 149 9.00 -2.64 -3.42
C ALA A 149 9.16 -3.09 -1.97
N SER A 150 8.31 -4.00 -1.52
CA SER A 150 8.30 -4.51 -0.16
C SER A 150 8.21 -6.03 -0.16
N ALA A 151 9.00 -6.67 0.69
CA ALA A 151 8.90 -8.10 1.00
C ALA A 151 7.91 -8.39 2.14
N ASN A 152 7.28 -7.35 2.70
CA ASN A 152 6.40 -7.41 3.87
C ASN A 152 7.05 -8.18 5.03
N LYS A 153 6.55 -9.38 5.35
CA LYS A 153 6.97 -10.22 6.47
C LYS A 153 7.66 -11.50 5.99
N THR A 154 8.34 -11.43 4.84
CA THR A 154 9.05 -12.59 4.28
C THR A 154 10.24 -12.95 5.15
N ASP A 155 10.25 -14.19 5.63
CA ASP A 155 11.37 -14.74 6.39
C ASP A 155 12.44 -15.31 5.48
N TYR A 156 13.30 -14.43 4.97
CA TYR A 156 14.36 -14.81 4.04
C TYR A 156 15.44 -15.70 4.69
N LYS A 157 15.55 -15.74 6.03
CA LYS A 157 16.56 -16.54 6.73
C LYS A 157 16.23 -18.03 6.74
N ASN A 158 14.95 -18.38 6.61
CA ASN A 158 14.46 -19.76 6.66
C ASN A 158 14.00 -20.29 5.28
N LEU A 159 14.40 -19.63 4.19
CA LEU A 159 14.12 -20.11 2.84
C LEU A 159 15.11 -21.20 2.41
N SER A 160 14.67 -22.10 1.52
CA SER A 160 15.58 -23.08 0.92
C SER A 160 16.63 -22.40 0.02
N SER A 161 17.76 -23.06 -0.18
CA SER A 161 18.82 -22.58 -1.07
C SER A 161 18.33 -22.34 -2.51
N GLU A 162 17.44 -23.19 -3.02
CA GLU A 162 16.81 -23.02 -4.34
C GLU A 162 16.04 -21.69 -4.45
N ILE A 163 15.22 -21.37 -3.44
CA ILE A 163 14.45 -20.11 -3.42
C ILE A 163 15.41 -18.92 -3.28
N LEU A 164 16.41 -19.02 -2.41
CA LEU A 164 17.40 -17.96 -2.22
C LEU A 164 18.17 -17.67 -3.50
N ASN A 165 18.60 -18.70 -4.23
CA ASN A 165 19.29 -18.53 -5.51
C ASN A 165 18.39 -17.85 -6.54
N PHE A 166 17.12 -18.25 -6.65
CA PHE A 166 16.17 -17.59 -7.55
C PHE A 166 15.98 -16.10 -7.20
N VAL A 167 15.90 -15.79 -5.91
CA VAL A 167 15.76 -14.41 -5.41
C VAL A 167 17.04 -13.60 -5.67
N GLU A 168 18.22 -14.19 -5.44
CA GLU A 168 19.53 -13.60 -5.75
C GLU A 168 19.63 -13.27 -7.24
N ASP A 169 19.32 -14.23 -8.11
CA ASP A 169 19.29 -14.05 -9.57
C ASP A 169 18.31 -12.96 -9.99
N SER A 170 17.12 -12.91 -9.36
CA SER A 170 16.14 -11.86 -9.61
C SER A 170 16.72 -10.48 -9.27
N PHE A 171 17.26 -10.29 -8.06
CA PHE A 171 17.80 -9.01 -7.62
C PHE A 171 19.02 -8.55 -8.42
N LYS A 172 19.97 -9.44 -8.73
CA LYS A 172 21.14 -9.14 -9.58
C LYS A 172 20.75 -8.61 -10.96
N SER A 173 19.57 -8.99 -11.42
CA SER A 173 19.07 -8.60 -12.72
C SER A 173 18.50 -7.17 -12.80
N TYR A 174 18.36 -6.46 -11.67
CA TYR A 174 17.85 -5.08 -11.62
C TYR A 174 18.97 -4.06 -11.79
N SER A 175 18.75 -3.06 -12.63
CA SER A 175 19.68 -1.94 -12.79
C SER A 175 19.65 -0.99 -11.60
N LEU A 176 18.47 -0.77 -11.00
CA LEU A 176 18.31 -0.01 -9.75
C LEU A 176 17.20 -0.67 -8.91
N ILE A 177 17.43 -0.77 -7.60
CA ILE A 177 16.50 -1.38 -6.65
C ILE A 177 16.02 -0.30 -5.66
N GLY A 178 14.74 0.06 -5.72
CA GLY A 178 14.08 0.94 -4.77
C GLY A 178 13.14 0.14 -3.85
N VAL A 179 13.40 0.15 -2.54
CA VAL A 179 12.61 -0.57 -1.53
C VAL A 179 11.96 0.38 -0.52
N ARG A 180 10.80 -0.02 0.02
CA ARG A 180 9.98 0.84 0.89
C ARG A 180 10.38 0.84 2.37
N ASP A 181 10.92 -0.27 2.85
CA ASP A 181 11.08 -0.52 4.29
C ASP A 181 12.41 -1.18 4.63
N TYR A 182 12.83 -1.02 5.89
CA TYR A 182 14.14 -1.50 6.35
C TYR A 182 14.26 -3.02 6.33
N LEU A 183 13.15 -3.75 6.52
CA LEU A 183 13.15 -5.21 6.43
C LEU A 183 13.53 -5.67 5.02
N THR A 184 12.87 -5.09 4.02
CA THR A 184 13.11 -5.40 2.61
C THR A 184 14.51 -4.97 2.19
N GLN A 185 14.96 -3.78 2.63
CA GLN A 185 16.33 -3.32 2.38
C GLN A 185 17.37 -4.29 2.96
N THR A 186 17.15 -4.74 4.19
CA THR A 186 18.03 -5.70 4.88
C THR A 186 18.02 -7.06 4.19
N MET A 187 16.86 -7.52 3.70
CA MET A 187 16.75 -8.75 2.92
C MET A 187 17.56 -8.67 1.63
N VAL A 188 17.36 -7.61 0.82
CA VAL A 188 18.07 -7.43 -0.46
C VAL A 188 19.57 -7.33 -0.20
N LYS A 189 20.00 -6.49 0.75
CA LYS A 189 21.41 -6.34 1.11
C LYS A 189 22.01 -7.69 1.47
N ASN A 190 21.39 -8.43 2.39
CA ASN A 190 21.92 -9.71 2.86
C ASN A 190 22.06 -10.76 1.75
N ILE A 191 21.08 -10.85 0.85
CA ILE A 191 21.10 -11.80 -0.26
C ILE A 191 22.17 -11.42 -1.29
N LEU A 192 22.42 -10.13 -1.50
CA LEU A 192 23.45 -9.63 -2.43
C LEU A 192 24.87 -9.51 -1.83
N SER A 193 25.04 -9.57 -0.50
CA SER A 193 26.31 -9.24 0.21
C SER A 193 27.56 -10.05 -0.16
N LYS A 194 27.50 -10.94 -1.15
CA LYS A 194 28.70 -11.59 -1.70
C LYS A 194 29.52 -10.63 -2.57
N ASP A 195 28.94 -9.50 -3.01
CA ASP A 195 29.63 -8.48 -3.80
C ASP A 195 29.21 -7.06 -3.34
N GLU A 196 30.14 -6.29 -2.77
CA GLU A 196 29.88 -4.92 -2.30
C GLU A 196 29.41 -4.00 -3.44
N SER A 197 29.87 -4.24 -4.67
CA SER A 197 29.50 -3.42 -5.84
C SER A 197 28.01 -3.55 -6.20
N GLU A 198 27.39 -4.71 -5.90
CA GLU A 198 25.98 -4.98 -6.16
C GLU A 198 25.04 -4.22 -5.21
N THR A 199 25.53 -3.74 -4.07
CA THR A 199 24.73 -2.97 -3.11
C THR A 199 24.62 -1.47 -3.44
N ASN A 200 25.46 -0.95 -4.34
CA ASN A 200 25.46 0.47 -4.73
C ASN A 200 24.19 0.91 -5.48
N ASN A 201 23.42 -0.06 -5.99
CA ASN A 201 22.17 0.18 -6.71
C ASN A 201 20.92 0.00 -5.83
N LEU A 202 21.08 -0.20 -4.52
CA LEU A 202 19.99 -0.37 -3.55
C LEU A 202 19.67 0.94 -2.82
N PHE A 203 18.43 1.39 -2.93
CA PHE A 203 17.92 2.62 -2.33
C PHE A 203 16.69 2.31 -1.48
N LYS A 204 16.62 2.91 -0.29
CA LYS A 204 15.36 3.03 0.43
C LYS A 204 14.65 4.29 -0.06
N VAL A 205 13.41 4.15 -0.50
CA VAL A 205 12.59 5.25 -1.04
C VAL A 205 11.23 5.26 -0.38
N ILE A 206 10.62 6.44 -0.30
CA ILE A 206 9.29 6.61 0.29
C ILE A 206 8.20 6.05 -0.63
N ASP A 207 7.06 5.66 -0.05
CA ASP A 207 5.89 5.22 -0.80
C ASP A 207 5.45 6.30 -1.81
N PRO A 208 5.08 5.94 -3.06
CA PRO A 208 4.76 6.95 -4.08
C PRO A 208 3.53 7.78 -3.74
N THR A 209 2.63 7.31 -2.87
CA THR A 209 1.52 8.15 -2.38
C THR A 209 2.00 9.39 -1.63
N LEU A 210 3.21 9.37 -1.08
CA LEU A 210 3.81 10.52 -0.41
C LEU A 210 4.50 11.48 -1.38
N LEU A 211 4.69 11.12 -2.66
CA LEU A 211 5.26 11.98 -3.70
C LEU A 211 4.23 12.91 -4.36
N ILE A 212 2.95 12.57 -4.25
CA ILE A 212 1.86 13.37 -4.81
C ILE A 212 1.25 14.22 -3.72
N GLU A 213 1.08 15.50 -4.03
CA GLU A 213 0.32 16.43 -3.20
C GLU A 213 -1.18 16.35 -3.52
N LYS A 214 -2.04 16.75 -2.58
CA LYS A 214 -3.46 17.09 -2.82
C LYS A 214 -4.43 15.93 -3.01
N PHE A 215 -4.17 14.75 -2.44
CA PHE A 215 -5.17 13.69 -2.37
C PHE A 215 -6.44 14.12 -1.58
N GLU A 216 -6.29 15.05 -0.66
CA GLU A 216 -7.30 15.49 0.29
C GLU A 216 -8.40 16.38 -0.33
N GLN A 217 -8.21 16.91 -1.55
CA GLN A 217 -8.97 18.06 -2.08
C GLN A 217 -10.17 17.68 -2.98
N LYS A 218 -10.74 16.48 -2.85
CA LYS A 218 -11.92 16.10 -3.65
C LYS A 218 -13.20 16.78 -3.13
N PRO A 219 -14.09 17.30 -4.01
CA PRO A 219 -15.33 17.95 -3.62
C PRO A 219 -16.42 16.92 -3.28
N ILE A 220 -16.33 16.33 -2.09
CA ILE A 220 -17.17 15.20 -1.66
C ILE A 220 -18.23 15.58 -0.62
N GLU A 221 -18.31 16.85 -0.21
CA GLU A 221 -19.13 17.31 0.92
C GLU A 221 -20.61 16.96 0.75
N ASN A 222 -21.17 17.22 -0.43
CA ASN A 222 -22.57 16.93 -0.72
C ASN A 222 -22.86 15.41 -0.68
N LYS A 223 -21.89 14.60 -1.11
CA LYS A 223 -21.98 13.14 -1.07
C LYS A 223 -21.95 12.63 0.37
N LEU A 224 -21.09 13.20 1.22
CA LEU A 224 -21.02 12.86 2.64
C LEU A 224 -22.29 13.28 3.40
N LYS A 225 -22.79 14.50 3.18
CA LYS A 225 -24.04 14.99 3.80
C LYS A 225 -25.23 14.09 3.47
N LYS A 226 -25.37 13.66 2.21
CA LYS A 226 -26.42 12.73 1.77
C LYS A 226 -26.38 11.38 2.48
N ARG A 227 -25.21 10.97 2.98
CA ARG A 227 -25.02 9.73 3.77
C ARG A 227 -25.14 9.96 5.28
N GLY A 228 -25.52 11.17 5.71
CA GLY A 228 -25.71 11.53 7.12
C GLY A 228 -24.48 12.10 7.81
N PHE A 229 -23.39 12.41 7.09
CA PHE A 229 -22.20 13.00 7.70
C PHE A 229 -22.51 14.40 8.24
N ASN A 230 -22.27 14.61 9.54
CA ASN A 230 -22.43 15.90 10.18
C ASN A 230 -21.08 16.59 10.39
N PHE A 231 -20.83 17.64 9.60
CA PHE A 231 -19.62 18.47 9.69
C PHE A 231 -19.53 19.32 10.98
N SER A 232 -20.61 19.43 11.77
CA SER A 232 -20.60 20.14 13.05
C SER A 232 -20.11 19.27 14.22
N LYS A 233 -19.83 17.98 13.99
CA LYS A 233 -19.36 17.04 15.01
C LYS A 233 -17.90 16.66 14.76
N PRO A 234 -17.06 16.55 15.81
CA PRO A 234 -15.76 15.92 15.64
C PRO A 234 -15.97 14.47 15.20
N THR A 235 -15.14 14.02 14.25
CA THR A 235 -15.31 12.72 13.60
C THR A 235 -14.04 11.87 13.75
N VAL A 236 -14.21 10.62 14.16
CA VAL A 236 -13.17 9.59 14.09
C VAL A 236 -13.42 8.66 12.91
N VAL A 237 -12.38 8.38 12.13
CA VAL A 237 -12.41 7.35 11.08
C VAL A 237 -11.82 6.04 11.58
N LEU A 238 -12.59 4.96 11.41
CA LEU A 238 -12.14 3.60 11.67
C LEU A 238 -11.76 2.92 10.36
N ASN A 239 -10.54 2.42 10.31
CA ASN A 239 -10.02 1.60 9.22
C ASN A 239 -9.49 0.27 9.77
N LEU A 240 -10.41 -0.47 10.39
CA LEU A 240 -10.13 -1.62 11.24
C LEU A 240 -10.87 -2.86 10.73
N GLU A 241 -10.19 -4.01 10.76
CA GLU A 241 -10.82 -5.32 10.55
C GLU A 241 -11.19 -5.97 11.89
N ASN A 242 -10.41 -5.71 12.93
CA ASN A 242 -10.67 -6.25 14.27
C ASN A 242 -11.90 -5.62 14.93
N GLN A 243 -12.95 -6.42 15.11
CA GLN A 243 -14.21 -5.99 15.71
C GLN A 243 -14.09 -5.60 17.19
N LYS A 244 -13.18 -6.23 17.96
CA LYS A 244 -12.98 -5.88 19.38
C LYS A 244 -12.38 -4.49 19.52
N VAL A 245 -11.36 -4.20 18.71
CA VAL A 245 -10.74 -2.86 18.64
C VAL A 245 -11.77 -1.85 18.14
N SER A 246 -12.49 -2.19 17.06
CA SER A 246 -13.53 -1.32 16.49
C SER A 246 -14.60 -0.95 17.51
N PHE A 247 -15.08 -1.92 18.30
CA PHE A 247 -16.05 -1.69 19.37
C PHE A 247 -15.50 -0.75 20.45
N ALA A 248 -14.32 -1.07 20.99
CA ALA A 248 -13.69 -0.27 22.04
C ALA A 248 -13.45 1.17 21.58
N THR A 249 -12.87 1.36 20.40
CA THR A 249 -12.64 2.70 19.83
C THR A 249 -13.95 3.44 19.58
N ALA A 250 -14.96 2.79 18.98
CA ALA A 250 -16.25 3.43 18.74
C ALA A 250 -16.92 3.86 20.05
N LYS A 251 -16.89 3.01 21.09
CA LYS A 251 -17.40 3.33 22.42
C LYS A 251 -16.71 4.56 23.00
N PHE A 252 -15.38 4.57 23.03
CA PHE A 252 -14.56 5.67 23.56
C PHE A 252 -14.94 7.02 22.96
N PHE A 253 -15.08 7.09 21.63
CA PHE A 253 -15.39 8.33 20.92
C PHE A 253 -16.87 8.72 21.03
N LYS A 254 -17.81 7.77 20.95
CA LYS A 254 -19.25 8.05 21.07
C LYS A 254 -19.63 8.58 22.44
N GLU A 255 -19.04 8.05 23.51
CA GLU A 255 -19.25 8.56 24.88
C GLU A 255 -18.78 10.02 25.04
N ARG A 256 -17.89 10.49 24.14
CA ARG A 256 -17.41 11.89 24.07
C ARG A 256 -18.17 12.73 23.04
N GLY A 257 -19.25 12.21 22.46
CA GLY A 257 -20.09 12.93 21.48
C GLY A 257 -19.56 12.98 20.05
N TRP A 258 -18.51 12.22 19.73
CA TRP A 258 -17.93 12.17 18.39
C TRP A 258 -18.78 11.32 17.43
N GLN A 259 -18.74 11.68 16.15
CA GLN A 259 -19.25 10.85 15.07
C GLN A 259 -18.22 9.76 14.72
N VAL A 260 -18.66 8.52 14.60
CA VAL A 260 -17.80 7.39 14.20
C VAL A 260 -18.12 6.97 12.78
N ILE A 261 -17.14 6.98 11.89
CA ILE A 261 -17.31 6.54 10.50
C ILE A 261 -16.41 5.33 10.21
N SER A 262 -16.81 4.51 9.23
CA SER A 262 -15.93 3.47 8.66
C SER A 262 -15.85 3.60 7.15
N VAL A 263 -14.64 3.51 6.61
CA VAL A 263 -14.37 3.82 5.19
C VAL A 263 -13.96 2.61 4.35
N THR A 264 -13.47 1.52 4.96
CA THR A 264 -12.90 0.38 4.21
C THR A 264 -13.57 -0.96 4.51
N VAL A 265 -14.03 -1.15 5.75
CA VAL A 265 -14.63 -2.40 6.23
C VAL A 265 -15.97 -2.07 6.83
N TYR A 266 -17.00 -2.87 6.54
CA TYR A 266 -18.29 -2.63 7.17
C TYR A 266 -18.16 -2.81 8.68
N CYS A 267 -18.47 -1.76 9.45
CA CYS A 267 -18.38 -1.73 10.90
C CYS A 267 -19.75 -1.44 11.49
N GLN A 268 -20.30 -2.41 12.23
CA GLN A 268 -21.61 -2.26 12.88
C GLN A 268 -21.61 -1.22 14.01
N TYR A 269 -20.44 -0.86 14.53
CA TYR A 269 -20.29 0.13 15.60
C TYR A 269 -20.13 1.57 15.07
N ALA A 270 -19.92 1.74 13.76
CA ALA A 270 -19.88 3.07 13.13
C ALA A 270 -21.29 3.63 12.97
N ASP A 271 -21.44 4.95 13.13
CA ASP A 271 -22.67 5.67 12.81
C ASP A 271 -22.90 5.69 11.29
N ILE A 272 -21.82 5.77 10.51
CA ILE A 272 -21.87 5.84 9.06
C ILE A 272 -20.84 4.89 8.43
N ASN A 273 -21.30 4.05 7.50
CA ASN A 273 -20.46 3.20 6.68
C ASN A 273 -20.35 3.77 5.26
N PHE A 274 -19.12 4.09 4.84
CA PHE A 274 -18.79 4.66 3.53
C PHE A 274 -18.18 3.68 2.54
N VAL A 275 -18.04 2.42 2.95
CA VAL A 275 -17.41 1.31 2.20
C VAL A 275 -17.90 1.21 0.75
N ASP A 276 -19.16 1.56 0.50
CA ASP A 276 -19.86 1.31 -0.76
C ASP A 276 -19.96 2.51 -1.70
N ILE A 277 -19.64 3.72 -1.25
CA ILE A 277 -19.86 4.93 -2.05
C ILE A 277 -18.58 5.60 -2.53
N LEU A 278 -17.45 5.43 -1.82
CA LEU A 278 -16.21 6.13 -2.10
C LEU A 278 -15.38 5.41 -3.17
N ASP A 279 -14.84 6.15 -4.12
CA ASP A 279 -13.66 5.72 -4.88
C ASP A 279 -12.36 5.95 -4.06
N PRO A 280 -11.20 5.43 -4.49
CA PRO A 280 -9.95 5.60 -3.77
C PRO A 280 -9.53 7.05 -3.47
N LEU A 281 -9.72 7.98 -4.41
CA LEU A 281 -9.34 9.38 -4.18
C LEU A 281 -10.29 10.04 -3.18
N GLU A 282 -11.59 9.75 -3.28
CA GLU A 282 -12.58 10.18 -2.30
C GLU A 282 -12.33 9.56 -0.93
N TRP A 283 -11.87 8.30 -0.87
CA TRP A 283 -11.50 7.61 0.38
C TRP A 283 -10.38 8.34 1.12
N ALA A 284 -9.31 8.71 0.43
CA ALA A 284 -8.24 9.53 1.00
C ALA A 284 -8.77 10.90 1.47
N SER A 285 -9.64 11.50 0.66
CA SER A 285 -10.24 12.80 0.92
C SER A 285 -11.19 12.81 2.14
N VAL A 286 -11.89 11.71 2.43
CA VAL A 286 -12.70 11.55 3.66
C VAL A 286 -11.81 11.49 4.90
N ILE A 287 -10.70 10.75 4.85
CA ILE A 287 -9.78 10.63 5.99
C ILE A 287 -9.30 12.02 6.41
N ALA A 288 -8.85 12.84 5.46
CA ALA A 288 -8.37 14.19 5.71
C ALA A 288 -9.43 15.18 6.27
N ARG A 289 -10.71 14.81 6.30
CA ARG A 289 -11.79 15.62 6.92
C ARG A 289 -12.12 15.21 8.35
N CYS A 290 -11.51 14.13 8.84
CA CYS A 290 -11.71 13.64 10.20
C CYS A 290 -10.78 14.34 11.18
N GLN A 291 -11.12 14.29 12.46
CA GLN A 291 -10.33 14.88 13.56
C GLN A 291 -9.49 13.82 14.29
N PHE A 292 -9.75 12.54 14.02
CA PHE A 292 -8.91 11.45 14.50
C PHE A 292 -9.02 10.22 13.58
N SER A 293 -7.98 9.40 13.52
CA SER A 293 -7.93 8.18 12.71
C SER A 293 -7.42 6.99 13.51
N VAL A 294 -8.09 5.85 13.42
CA VAL A 294 -7.63 4.59 14.01
C VAL A 294 -7.59 3.52 12.93
N THR A 295 -6.39 3.02 12.62
CA THR A 295 -6.16 2.22 11.41
C THR A 295 -5.25 1.02 11.65
N GLU A 296 -5.60 -0.12 11.09
CA GLU A 296 -4.73 -1.31 10.98
C GLU A 296 -4.01 -1.37 9.61
N ARG A 297 -4.24 -0.37 8.76
CA ARG A 297 -3.75 -0.33 7.38
C ARG A 297 -2.64 0.69 7.21
N PHE A 298 -1.56 0.25 6.57
CA PHE A 298 -0.41 1.07 6.18
C PHE A 298 -0.81 2.36 5.43
N HIS A 299 -1.65 2.26 4.39
CA HIS A 299 -2.08 3.46 3.68
C HIS A 299 -3.05 4.32 4.50
N GLY A 300 -3.83 3.75 5.41
CA GLY A 300 -4.62 4.55 6.35
C GLY A 300 -3.72 5.46 7.21
N THR A 301 -2.56 4.95 7.61
CA THR A 301 -1.52 5.74 8.29
C THR A 301 -1.00 6.86 7.40
N ILE A 302 -0.55 6.54 6.18
CA ILE A 302 -0.04 7.52 5.22
C ILE A 302 -1.05 8.66 4.98
N PHE A 303 -2.32 8.34 4.72
CA PHE A 303 -3.33 9.35 4.44
C PHE A 303 -3.76 10.14 5.68
N SER A 304 -3.56 9.60 6.89
CA SER A 304 -3.69 10.37 8.12
C SER A 304 -2.55 11.38 8.26
N ILE A 305 -1.31 10.98 7.95
CA ILE A 305 -0.14 11.88 7.93
C ILE A 305 -0.32 12.99 6.89
N LEU A 306 -0.68 12.65 5.66
CA LEU A 306 -0.91 13.63 4.59
C LEU A 306 -2.05 14.60 4.92
N GLY A 307 -3.12 14.11 5.55
CA GLY A 307 -4.24 14.93 6.00
C GLY A 307 -3.97 15.70 7.30
N LYS A 308 -2.80 15.55 7.92
CA LYS A 308 -2.48 16.07 9.26
C LYS A 308 -3.55 15.73 10.31
N VAL A 309 -4.06 14.50 10.23
CA VAL A 309 -5.09 13.96 11.12
C VAL A 309 -4.40 13.17 12.22
N PRO A 310 -4.57 13.53 13.52
CA PRO A 310 -4.07 12.73 14.64
C PRO A 310 -4.52 11.28 14.52
N PHE A 311 -3.60 10.33 14.76
CA PHE A 311 -3.89 8.93 14.47
C PHE A 311 -3.20 7.93 15.39
N ILE A 312 -3.81 6.75 15.50
CA ILE A 312 -3.16 5.53 15.99
C ILE A 312 -3.09 4.52 14.86
N SER A 313 -1.89 3.98 14.62
CA SER A 313 -1.66 2.86 13.73
C SER A 313 -1.47 1.57 14.53
N ILE A 314 -2.39 0.63 14.33
CA ILE A 314 -2.46 -0.61 15.09
C ILE A 314 -1.76 -1.72 14.32
N GLU A 315 -0.83 -2.41 14.96
CA GLU A 315 -0.21 -3.60 14.41
C GLU A 315 -0.23 -4.76 15.40
N LYS A 316 -0.73 -5.90 14.93
CA LYS A 316 -0.77 -7.15 15.71
C LYS A 316 0.63 -7.78 15.71
N ASN A 317 1.22 -7.91 16.91
CA ASN A 317 2.59 -8.34 17.18
C ASN A 317 2.79 -9.87 17.05
N SER A 318 2.21 -10.57 16.08
CA SER A 318 2.51 -12.02 15.96
C SER A 318 3.88 -12.33 15.34
N GLN A 319 4.58 -11.33 14.77
CA GLN A 319 5.87 -11.51 14.08
C GLN A 319 6.86 -10.34 14.22
N PHE A 320 6.48 -9.23 14.88
CA PHE A 320 7.41 -8.12 15.13
C PHE A 320 8.53 -8.57 16.09
N ASP A 321 8.24 -9.51 16.99
CA ASP A 321 9.23 -10.18 17.84
C ASP A 321 10.35 -10.89 17.05
N TYR A 322 10.14 -11.32 15.79
CA TYR A 322 11.15 -12.06 15.02
C TYR A 322 12.09 -11.16 14.21
N PHE A 323 11.56 -10.14 13.53
CA PHE A 323 12.37 -9.22 12.70
C PHE A 323 12.72 -7.90 13.37
N GLY A 324 12.06 -7.54 14.48
CA GLY A 324 12.23 -6.27 15.17
C GLY A 324 11.73 -5.03 14.41
N THR A 325 11.20 -5.20 13.20
CA THR A 325 10.72 -4.11 12.35
C THR A 325 9.55 -4.55 11.45
N SER A 326 8.83 -3.57 10.89
CA SER A 326 7.77 -3.74 9.92
C SER A 326 7.76 -2.56 8.95
N LYS A 327 7.02 -2.66 7.84
CA LYS A 327 6.81 -1.52 6.93
C LYS A 327 6.16 -0.33 7.63
N LEU A 328 5.25 -0.57 8.57
CA LEU A 328 4.59 0.47 9.35
C LEU A 328 5.59 1.13 10.30
N LYS A 329 6.35 0.33 11.06
CA LYS A 329 7.39 0.85 11.94
C LYS A 329 8.43 1.66 11.18
N SER A 330 8.90 1.16 10.03
CA SER A 330 9.87 1.88 9.19
C SER A 330 9.36 3.27 8.79
N LEU A 331 8.10 3.38 8.34
CA LEU A 331 7.48 4.66 8.00
C LEU A 331 7.39 5.61 9.20
N LEU A 332 6.95 5.10 10.36
CA LEU A 332 6.80 5.93 11.55
C LEU A 332 8.15 6.37 12.13
N GLU A 333 9.18 5.54 12.05
CA GLU A 333 10.55 5.90 12.44
C GLU A 333 11.13 6.99 11.53
N ASP A 334 10.98 6.85 10.21
CA ASP A 334 11.43 7.85 9.23
C ASP A 334 10.82 9.23 9.52
N LEU A 335 9.54 9.25 9.91
CA LEU A 335 8.78 10.48 10.14
C LEU A 335 8.77 10.93 11.62
N LYS A 336 9.50 10.24 12.50
CA LYS A 336 9.53 10.51 13.95
C LYS A 336 8.12 10.53 14.58
N LEU A 337 7.29 9.56 14.20
CA LEU A 337 5.92 9.32 14.67
C LEU A 337 5.77 7.93 15.31
N SER A 338 6.86 7.36 15.83
CA SER A 338 6.85 6.02 16.44
C SER A 338 5.87 5.91 17.61
N GLU A 339 5.58 7.02 18.29
CA GLU A 339 4.57 7.06 19.34
C GLU A 339 3.16 6.82 18.81
N ASN A 340 2.84 7.07 17.54
CA ASN A 340 1.51 6.78 16.99
C ASN A 340 1.24 5.28 16.79
N MET A 341 2.24 4.43 17.04
CA MET A 341 2.11 2.98 16.90
C MET A 341 1.50 2.36 18.17
N PHE A 342 0.46 1.55 17.99
CA PHE A 342 -0.10 0.71 19.05
C PHE A 342 0.13 -0.76 18.71
N LEU A 343 1.08 -1.37 19.42
CA LEU A 343 1.43 -2.78 19.28
C LEU A 343 0.71 -3.60 20.33
N TYR A 344 0.09 -4.70 19.91
CA TYR A 344 -0.47 -5.66 20.85
C TYR A 344 -0.36 -7.10 20.33
N LYS A 345 -0.15 -8.06 21.25
CA LYS A 345 -0.24 -9.49 20.94
C LYS A 345 -1.70 -9.93 21.05
N ALA A 346 -2.12 -10.90 20.24
CA ALA A 346 -3.53 -11.31 20.14
C ALA A 346 -4.18 -11.65 21.50
N LYS A 347 -3.41 -12.26 22.40
CA LYS A 347 -3.84 -12.68 23.74
C LYS A 347 -3.80 -11.55 24.77
N ASP A 348 -3.08 -10.47 24.46
CA ASP A 348 -2.72 -9.40 25.41
C ASP A 348 -3.40 -8.07 25.04
N PHE A 349 -4.47 -8.10 24.23
CA PHE A 349 -5.22 -6.88 23.90
C PHE A 349 -5.91 -6.34 25.16
N SER A 350 -5.47 -5.19 25.63
CA SER A 350 -6.05 -4.45 26.74
C SER A 350 -6.83 -3.23 26.22
N VAL A 351 -8.13 -3.17 26.55
CA VAL A 351 -8.97 -2.02 26.24
C VAL A 351 -8.47 -0.77 26.97
N ASN A 352 -8.04 -0.92 28.22
CA ASN A 352 -7.53 0.20 29.02
C ASN A 352 -6.27 0.79 28.37
N SER A 353 -5.33 -0.06 27.94
CA SER A 353 -4.10 0.41 27.27
C SER A 353 -4.40 1.07 25.92
N LEU A 354 -5.42 0.60 25.20
CA LEU A 354 -5.90 1.30 24.00
C LEU A 354 -6.48 2.67 24.35
N TYR A 355 -7.28 2.79 25.41
CA TYR A 355 -7.87 4.06 25.83
C TYR A 355 -6.82 5.05 26.31
N GLU A 356 -5.86 4.62 27.12
CA GLU A 356 -4.70 5.42 27.51
C GLU A 356 -3.95 5.94 26.28
N LYS A 357 -3.77 5.09 25.26
CA LYS A 357 -3.12 5.50 24.01
C LYS A 357 -3.94 6.50 23.22
N LEU A 358 -5.26 6.32 23.17
CA LEU A 358 -6.19 7.25 22.50
C LEU A 358 -6.15 8.63 23.15
N GLU A 359 -6.24 8.71 24.47
CA GLU A 359 -6.11 9.97 25.21
C GLU A 359 -4.75 10.62 24.97
N TYR A 360 -3.67 9.86 25.11
CA TYR A 360 -2.31 10.39 24.89
C TYR A 360 -2.17 11.06 23.52
N ILE A 361 -2.61 10.42 22.43
CA ILE A 361 -2.47 10.99 21.08
C ILE A 361 -3.45 12.15 20.84
N LEU A 362 -4.64 12.13 21.46
CA LEU A 362 -5.56 13.27 21.39
C LEU A 362 -4.95 14.53 22.01
N GLU A 363 -4.21 14.37 23.12
CA GLU A 363 -3.56 15.47 23.84
C GLU A 363 -2.19 15.86 23.24
N ASN A 364 -1.44 14.91 22.68
CA ASN A 364 -0.02 15.07 22.33
C ASN A 364 0.24 14.83 20.84
N ASN A 365 -0.57 15.40 19.94
CA ASN A 365 -0.29 15.33 18.50
C ASN A 365 0.58 16.51 18.03
N ASP A 366 1.70 16.20 17.38
CA ASP A 366 2.57 17.20 16.75
C ASP A 366 2.92 16.79 15.31
N PHE A 367 2.56 17.66 14.36
CA PHE A 367 2.87 17.51 12.94
C PHE A 367 3.80 18.61 12.42
N THR A 368 4.37 19.45 13.29
CA THR A 368 5.16 20.62 12.90
C THR A 368 6.43 20.25 12.13
N HIS A 369 7.08 19.12 12.46
CA HIS A 369 8.28 18.62 11.80
C HIS A 369 8.01 17.84 10.51
N ILE A 370 6.75 17.43 10.27
CA ILE A 370 6.41 16.44 9.24
C ILE A 370 6.61 16.98 7.83
N ASP A 371 6.25 18.24 7.56
CA ASP A 371 6.40 18.81 6.22
C ASP A 371 7.88 18.85 5.80
N ALA A 372 8.79 19.19 6.72
CA ALA A 372 10.23 19.21 6.46
C ALA A 372 10.78 17.82 6.14
N LEU A 373 10.44 16.82 6.96
CA LEU A 373 10.87 15.43 6.73
C LEU A 373 10.31 14.88 5.42
N LEU A 374 9.01 15.06 5.17
CA LEU A 374 8.37 14.61 3.94
C LEU A 374 9.01 15.26 2.71
N ASN A 375 9.35 16.54 2.76
CA ASN A 375 10.01 17.21 1.64
C ASN A 375 11.39 16.61 1.35
N SER A 376 12.17 16.27 2.38
CA SER A 376 13.45 15.56 2.19
C SER A 376 13.27 14.21 1.51
N TYR A 377 12.39 13.35 2.05
CA TYR A 377 12.15 12.02 1.47
C TYR A 377 11.50 12.06 0.09
N ARG A 378 10.67 13.08 -0.20
CA ARG A 378 10.13 13.32 -1.55
C ARG A 378 11.24 13.61 -2.54
N GLN A 379 12.22 14.45 -2.16
CA GLN A 379 13.37 14.74 -3.01
C GLN A 379 14.17 13.47 -3.29
N GLU A 380 14.45 12.65 -2.28
CA GLU A 380 15.14 11.36 -2.46
C GLU A 380 14.40 10.43 -3.43
N GLY A 381 13.08 10.29 -3.29
CA GLY A 381 12.25 9.49 -4.20
C GLY A 381 12.24 10.02 -5.64
N ILE A 382 12.18 11.35 -5.81
CA ILE A 382 12.25 12.00 -7.13
C ILE A 382 13.64 11.80 -7.76
N GLU A 383 14.72 11.97 -7.00
CA GLU A 383 16.09 11.77 -7.49
C GLU A 383 16.34 10.31 -7.89
N TYR A 384 15.81 9.35 -7.14
CA TYR A 384 15.81 7.94 -7.55
C TYR A 384 15.10 7.75 -8.91
N LEU A 385 13.91 8.30 -9.09
CA LEU A 385 13.17 8.18 -10.36
C LEU A 385 13.89 8.89 -11.52
N LYS A 386 14.58 10.01 -11.28
CA LYS A 386 15.45 10.63 -12.29
C LYS A 386 16.60 9.71 -12.71
N LYS A 387 17.23 8.99 -11.77
CA LYS A 387 18.24 7.95 -12.09
C LYS A 387 17.65 6.85 -12.96
N VAL A 388 16.41 6.41 -12.69
CA VAL A 388 15.69 5.45 -13.54
C VAL A 388 15.51 6.00 -14.95
N GLY A 389 15.04 7.25 -15.09
CA GLY A 389 14.87 7.91 -16.39
C GLY A 389 16.16 8.03 -17.19
N ASN A 390 17.27 8.39 -16.53
CA ASN A 390 18.59 8.48 -17.14
C ASN A 390 19.11 7.10 -17.58
N SER A 391 18.95 6.08 -16.72
CA SER A 391 19.32 4.69 -17.02
C SER A 391 18.51 4.11 -18.16
N LEU A 392 17.26 4.55 -18.34
CA LEU A 392 16.45 4.18 -19.51
C LEU A 392 16.99 4.81 -20.79
N CYS A 393 17.62 5.99 -20.70
CA CYS A 393 18.10 6.76 -21.85
C CYS A 393 19.48 6.32 -22.36
N SER A 394 20.37 5.89 -21.47
CA SER A 394 21.62 5.18 -21.82
C SER A 394 21.36 3.79 -22.37
#